data_AF-A0A4Y1QLG1-F1
#
_entry.id   AF-A0A4Y1QLG1-F1
#
_cell.length_a   1.000
_cell.length_b   1.000
_cell.length_c   1.000
_cell.angle_alpha   90.00
_cell.angle_beta   90.00
_cell.angle_gamma   90.00
#
_symmetry.space_group_name_H-M   'P 1'
#
loop_
_entity.id
_entity.type
_entity.pdbx_description
1 polymer ?
#
loop_
_entity_poly.entity_id
_entity_poly.type
_entity_poly.pdbx_seq_one_letter_code
_entity_poly.pdbx_strand_id
1 'polypeptide(L)'
;MAHKIKIINASLVNLENRAFVIGLVAKNVMATTQYVPRGIVGDRETNSFLDKDENIVGRKEVVSSIITTLINSKNVENVSIMAIVGMPGLGKATLANSVYNEFGTNRHFDKKICL
;
A
#
# COMPACT_ATOMS: atom_id res chain seq x y z
N MET A 1 -49.04 10.40 12.10
CA MET A 1 -47.80 9.61 12.28
C MET A 1 -47.67 8.45 11.28
N ALA A 2 -48.65 7.54 11.20
CA ALA A 2 -48.61 6.35 10.34
C ALA A 2 -48.29 6.62 8.84
N HIS A 3 -48.86 7.68 8.27
CA HIS A 3 -48.62 8.04 6.86
C HIS A 3 -47.14 8.34 6.54
N LYS A 4 -46.43 9.01 7.46
CA LYS A 4 -45.00 9.33 7.29
C LYS A 4 -44.13 8.07 7.35
N ILE A 5 -44.47 7.15 8.25
CA ILE A 5 -43.78 5.84 8.37
C ILE A 5 -43.94 5.04 7.07
N LYS A 6 -45.14 5.03 6.48
CA LYS A 6 -45.39 4.34 5.21
C LYS A 6 -44.53 4.87 4.06
N ILE A 7 -44.35 6.19 3.98
CA ILE A 7 -43.49 6.84 2.96
C ILE A 7 -42.02 6.44 3.15
N ILE A 8 -41.53 6.46 4.39
CA ILE A 8 -40.14 6.11 4.70
C ILE A 8 -39.88 4.65 4.30
N ASN A 9 -40.77 3.74 4.66
CA ASN A 9 -40.62 2.32 4.31
C ASN A 9 -40.61 2.08 2.79
N ALA A 10 -41.48 2.78 2.04
CA ALA A 10 -41.48 2.70 0.58
C ALA A 10 -40.16 3.22 -0.04
N SER A 11 -39.60 4.30 0.52
CA SER A 11 -38.32 4.84 0.07
C SER A 11 -37.16 3.88 0.34
N LEU A 12 -37.15 3.22 1.50
CA LEU A 12 -36.13 2.22 1.85
C LEU A 12 -36.14 1.02 0.90
N VAL A 13 -37.32 0.48 0.59
CA VAL A 13 -37.45 -0.62 -0.39
C VAL A 13 -36.96 -0.19 -1.77
N ASN A 14 -37.24 1.04 -2.19
CA ASN A 14 -36.74 1.57 -3.46
C ASN A 14 -35.20 1.69 -3.46
N LEU A 15 -34.61 2.18 -2.36
CA LEU A 15 -33.15 2.27 -2.23
C LEU A 15 -32.48 0.90 -2.23
N GLU A 16 -33.05 -0.09 -1.55
CA GLU A 16 -32.55 -1.47 -1.54
C GLU A 16 -32.53 -2.08 -2.95
N ASN A 17 -33.62 -1.95 -3.70
CA ASN A 17 -33.70 -2.44 -5.07
C ASN A 17 -32.68 -1.76 -6.00
N ARG A 18 -32.45 -0.45 -5.83
CA ARG A 18 -31.45 0.28 -6.62
C ARG A 18 -30.02 -0.09 -6.23
N ALA A 19 -29.77 -0.26 -4.93
CA ALA A 19 -28.47 -0.66 -4.40
C ALA A 19 -28.07 -2.05 -4.90
N PHE A 20 -29.02 -2.98 -4.96
CA PHE A 20 -28.82 -4.33 -5.51
C PHE A 20 -28.29 -4.30 -6.95
N VAL A 21 -28.87 -3.46 -7.81
CA VAL A 21 -28.46 -3.36 -9.23
C VAL A 21 -27.00 -2.91 -9.38
N ILE A 22 -26.48 -2.10 -8.46
CA ILE A 22 -25.09 -1.61 -8.48
C ILE A 22 -24.16 -2.40 -7.55
N GLY A 23 -24.60 -3.56 -7.05
CA GLY A 23 -23.79 -4.44 -6.20
C GLY A 23 -23.55 -3.92 -4.78
N LEU A 24 -24.28 -2.90 -4.33
CA LEU A 24 -24.27 -2.42 -2.94
C LEU A 24 -25.19 -3.28 -2.08
N VAL A 25 -24.76 -4.52 -1.83
CA VAL A 25 -25.50 -5.49 -1.01
C VAL A 25 -24.92 -5.52 0.40
N ALA A 26 -25.79 -5.62 1.41
CA ALA A 26 -25.35 -5.77 2.79
C ALA A 26 -24.46 -7.02 2.93
N LYS A 27 -23.27 -6.84 3.51
CA LYS A 27 -22.41 -7.99 3.85
C LYS A 27 -23.07 -8.78 4.98
N ASN A 28 -23.29 -10.07 4.76
CA ASN A 28 -23.77 -10.98 5.79
C ASN A 28 -22.67 -11.14 6.87
N VAL A 29 -22.83 -10.46 8.00
CA VAL A 29 -21.89 -10.47 9.14
C VAL A 29 -21.72 -11.87 9.74
N MET A 30 -22.67 -12.79 9.54
CA MET A 30 -22.56 -14.17 10.03
C MET A 30 -21.66 -15.10 9.20
N ALA A 31 -21.26 -14.71 7.99
CA ALA A 31 -20.22 -15.45 7.25
C ALA A 31 -18.79 -15.08 7.72
N THR A 32 -18.64 -14.10 8.62
CA THR A 32 -17.34 -13.58 9.09
C THR A 32 -16.98 -13.96 10.53
N THR A 33 -17.72 -14.86 11.18
CA THR A 33 -17.33 -15.43 12.49
C THR A 33 -16.37 -16.62 12.38
N GLN A 34 -16.06 -17.09 11.16
CA GLN A 34 -14.78 -17.74 10.95
C GLN A 34 -13.71 -16.67 11.10
N TYR A 35 -13.03 -16.69 12.25
CA TYR A 35 -11.75 -16.04 12.54
C TYR A 35 -11.15 -15.41 11.29
N VAL A 36 -11.58 -14.19 10.95
CA VAL A 36 -11.02 -13.49 9.81
C VAL A 36 -9.65 -13.09 10.34
N PRO A 37 -8.54 -13.70 9.89
CA PRO A 37 -7.24 -13.17 10.24
C PRO A 37 -7.30 -11.71 9.81
N ARG A 38 -6.76 -10.82 10.64
CA ARG A 38 -6.68 -9.36 10.46
C ARG A 38 -6.28 -9.01 9.01
N GLY A 39 -7.26 -9.03 8.12
CA GLY A 39 -7.14 -9.15 6.67
C GLY A 39 -8.34 -8.49 5.98
N ILE A 40 -9.07 -7.66 6.73
CA ILE A 40 -9.67 -6.43 6.20
C ILE A 40 -8.63 -5.29 6.35
N VAL A 41 -7.37 -5.61 6.08
CA VAL A 41 -6.46 -4.65 5.46
C VAL A 41 -6.76 -4.88 3.99
N GLY A 42 -7.61 -4.06 3.37
CA GLY A 42 -7.79 -4.15 1.91
C GLY A 42 -6.41 -4.15 1.27
N ASP A 43 -6.16 -5.06 0.32
CA ASP A 43 -4.84 -5.40 -0.24
C ASP A 43 -3.89 -4.21 -0.19
N ARG A 44 -3.13 -4.11 0.91
CA ARG A 44 -2.25 -2.97 1.13
C ARG A 44 -0.97 -3.31 0.42
N GLU A 45 -0.99 -3.05 -0.88
CA GLU A 45 0.14 -3.30 -1.75
C GLU A 45 1.12 -2.12 -1.69
N THR A 46 2.40 -2.42 -1.87
CA THR A 46 3.42 -1.43 -2.16
C THR A 46 3.93 -1.75 -3.56
N ASN A 47 3.97 -0.76 -4.44
CA ASN A 47 4.55 -0.92 -5.77
C ASN A 47 5.87 -0.15 -5.85
N SER A 48 6.73 -0.56 -6.78
CA SER A 48 7.98 0.14 -7.07
C SER A 48 7.81 1.24 -8.12
N PHE A 49 6.60 1.45 -8.64
CA PHE A 49 6.31 2.46 -9.64
C PHE A 49 6.04 3.79 -8.95
N LEU A 50 6.99 4.73 -9.06
CA LEU A 50 6.72 6.12 -8.73
C LEU A 50 5.96 6.72 -9.91
N ASP A 51 4.81 7.32 -9.66
CA ASP A 51 4.12 8.08 -10.69
C ASP A 51 5.01 9.26 -11.12
N LYS A 52 4.93 9.67 -12.39
CA LYS A 52 5.81 10.71 -12.95
C LYS A 52 5.67 12.06 -12.23
N ASP A 53 4.56 12.25 -11.52
CA ASP A 53 4.22 13.45 -10.78
C ASP A 53 4.62 13.39 -9.28
N GLU A 54 5.19 12.26 -8.81
CA GLU A 54 5.64 12.13 -7.42
C GLU A 54 7.01 12.78 -7.20
N ASN A 55 7.02 13.92 -6.50
CA ASN A 55 8.25 14.63 -6.16
C ASN A 55 8.69 14.33 -4.70
N ILE A 56 9.75 13.53 -4.56
CA ILE A 56 10.36 13.21 -3.26
C ILE A 56 11.41 14.27 -2.92
N VAL A 57 11.12 15.10 -1.91
CA VAL A 57 11.98 16.20 -1.47
C VAL A 57 12.82 15.83 -0.24
N GLY A 58 14.01 16.43 -0.11
CA GLY A 58 14.84 16.34 1.09
C GLY A 58 15.47 14.97 1.39
N ARG A 59 15.37 14.00 0.48
CA ARG A 59 15.90 12.64 0.67
C ARG A 59 17.11 12.28 -0.20
N LYS A 60 17.54 13.15 -1.11
CA LYS A 60 18.62 12.89 -2.07
C LYS A 60 19.93 12.43 -1.40
N GLU A 61 20.36 13.14 -0.35
CA GLU A 61 21.60 12.81 0.38
C GLU A 61 21.52 11.45 1.07
N VAL A 62 20.37 11.14 1.68
CA VAL A 62 20.12 9.85 2.36
C VAL A 62 20.09 8.70 1.37
N VAL A 63 19.51 8.90 0.18
CA VAL A 63 19.49 7.88 -0.87
C VAL A 63 20.91 7.61 -1.38
N SER A 64 21.68 8.66 -1.67
CA SER A 64 23.06 8.54 -2.14
C SER A 64 23.98 7.85 -1.12
N SER A 65 23.81 8.16 0.17
CA SER A 65 24.59 7.50 1.23
C SER A 65 24.27 6.00 1.33
N ILE A 66 22.99 5.64 1.29
CA ILE A 66 22.51 4.25 1.26
C ILE A 66 23.12 3.48 0.08
N ILE A 67 23.06 4.05 -1.12
CA ILE A 67 23.58 3.43 -2.35
C ILE A 67 25.08 3.20 -2.23
N THR A 68 25.81 4.22 -1.79
CA THR A 68 27.26 4.16 -1.60
C THR A 68 27.64 3.07 -0.61
N THR A 69 26.91 2.95 0.51
CA THR A 69 27.14 1.90 1.51
C THR A 69 26.88 0.50 0.94
N LEU A 70 25.78 0.31 0.19
CA LEU A 70 25.44 -1.00 -0.40
C LEU A 70 26.42 -1.43 -1.49
N ILE A 71 26.97 -0.50 -2.29
CA ILE A 71 27.96 -0.80 -3.33
C ILE A 71 29.34 -1.07 -2.72
N ASN A 72 29.77 -0.23 -1.77
CA ASN A 72 31.09 -0.34 -1.16
C ASN A 72 31.17 -1.36 -0.03
N SER A 73 30.05 -2.04 0.26
CA SER A 73 29.94 -3.13 1.20
C SER A 73 30.83 -4.30 0.77
N LYS A 74 32.10 -4.28 1.19
CA LYS A 74 33.04 -5.40 1.11
C LYS A 74 32.76 -6.38 2.25
N ASN A 75 31.64 -7.08 2.17
CA ASN A 75 31.31 -8.09 3.16
C ASN A 75 32.13 -9.36 2.92
N VAL A 76 32.59 -9.97 4.02
CA VAL A 76 33.26 -11.29 4.03
C VAL A 76 32.27 -12.41 3.67
N GLU A 77 30.99 -12.17 3.96
CA GLU A 77 29.85 -12.98 3.54
C GLU A 77 29.26 -12.36 2.27
N ASN A 78 28.99 -13.15 1.23
CA ASN A 78 28.64 -12.71 -0.13
C ASN A 78 27.32 -11.89 -0.26
N VAL A 79 26.73 -11.42 0.85
CA VAL A 79 25.43 -10.73 0.91
C VAL A 79 25.51 -9.52 1.85
N SER A 80 24.87 -8.42 1.47
CA SER A 80 24.72 -7.21 2.30
C SER A 80 23.25 -6.92 2.58
N ILE A 81 22.93 -6.57 3.82
CA ILE A 81 21.55 -6.32 4.28
C ILE A 81 21.50 -4.97 4.98
N MET A 82 20.51 -4.15 4.61
CA MET A 82 20.23 -2.88 5.28
C MET A 82 18.76 -2.77 5.66
N ALA A 83 18.50 -2.55 6.95
CA ALA A 83 17.15 -2.39 7.49
C ALA A 83 16.74 -0.91 7.56
N ILE A 84 15.52 -0.60 7.11
CA ILE A 84 14.90 0.73 7.25
C ILE A 84 13.82 0.64 8.33
N VAL A 85 14.06 1.25 9.49
CA VAL A 85 13.17 1.19 10.66
C VAL A 85 12.59 2.57 11.01
N GLY A 86 11.45 2.59 11.70
CA GLY A 86 10.80 3.83 12.13
C GLY A 86 9.27 3.73 12.23
N MET A 87 8.63 4.80 12.71
CA MET A 87 7.18 4.85 12.93
C MET A 87 6.35 4.69 11.63
N PRO A 88 5.07 4.28 11.71
CA PRO A 88 4.15 4.33 10.59
C PRO A 88 4.09 5.73 9.96
N GLY A 89 3.90 5.82 8.64
CA GLY A 89 3.79 7.12 7.94
C GLY A 89 5.10 7.88 7.72
N LEU A 90 6.25 7.40 8.22
CA LEU A 90 7.55 8.10 8.11
C LEU A 90 8.13 8.13 6.67
N GLY A 91 7.53 7.42 5.72
CA GLY A 91 8.04 7.31 4.35
C GLY A 91 9.13 6.24 4.18
N LYS A 92 9.15 5.19 5.00
CA LYS A 92 10.12 4.07 4.87
C LYS A 92 10.04 3.39 3.51
N ALA A 93 8.83 3.03 3.08
CA ALA A 93 8.58 2.43 1.78
C ALA A 93 8.97 3.40 0.64
N THR A 94 8.65 4.69 0.79
CA THR A 94 9.05 5.75 -0.15
C THR A 94 10.56 5.83 -0.31
N LEU A 95 11.32 5.81 0.79
CA LEU A 95 12.79 5.81 0.75
C LEU A 95 13.35 4.55 0.08
N ALA A 96 12.82 3.37 0.41
CA ALA A 96 13.21 2.12 -0.24
C ALA A 96 12.96 2.18 -1.75
N ASN A 97 11.83 2.75 -2.17
CA ASN A 97 11.49 2.90 -3.58
C ASN A 97 12.42 3.88 -4.31
N SER A 98 12.79 5.01 -3.68
CA SER A 98 13.78 5.94 -4.24
C SER A 98 15.12 5.25 -4.51
N VAL A 99 15.61 4.50 -3.53
CA VAL A 99 16.86 3.73 -3.61
C VAL A 99 16.77 2.68 -4.73
N TYR A 100 15.67 1.92 -4.77
CA TYR A 100 15.41 0.91 -5.82
C TYR A 100 15.47 1.50 -7.23
N ASN A 101 14.87 2.67 -7.43
CA ASN A 101 14.82 3.32 -8.73
C ASN A 101 16.18 3.89 -9.15
N GLU A 102 16.91 4.51 -8.22
CA GLU A 102 18.24 5.06 -8.51
C GLU A 102 19.29 3.96 -8.84
N PHE A 103 19.20 2.79 -8.22
CA PHE A 103 19.99 1.62 -8.62
C PHE A 103 19.72 1.17 -10.06
N GLY A 104 18.49 1.36 -10.56
CA GLY A 104 18.13 1.03 -11.94
C GLY A 104 18.77 1.97 -12.96
N THR A 105 18.89 3.25 -12.63
CA THR A 105 19.50 4.26 -13.50
C THR A 105 21.00 4.01 -13.64
N ASN A 106 21.67 3.61 -12.56
CA ASN A 106 23.12 3.46 -12.53
C ASN A 106 23.61 2.01 -12.81
N ARG A 107 22.69 1.08 -13.13
CA ARG A 107 22.99 -0.33 -13.50
C ARG A 107 23.93 -1.06 -12.53
N HIS A 108 23.82 -0.76 -11.23
CA HIS A 108 24.64 -1.43 -10.21
C HIS A 108 24.25 -2.89 -9.97
N PHE A 109 23.02 -3.28 -10.36
CA PHE A 109 22.50 -4.64 -10.21
C PHE A 109 21.87 -5.11 -11.53
N ASP A 110 22.15 -6.36 -11.91
CA ASP A 110 21.59 -6.98 -13.11
C ASP A 110 20.07 -7.20 -13.01
N LYS A 111 19.59 -7.49 -11.79
CA LYS A 111 18.19 -7.74 -11.49
C LYS A 111 17.80 -7.03 -10.20
N LYS A 112 16.57 -6.53 -10.19
CA LYS A 112 15.95 -5.91 -9.01
C LYS A 112 14.58 -6.54 -8.81
N ILE A 113 14.22 -6.75 -7.56
CA ILE A 113 12.95 -7.37 -7.17
C ILE A 113 12.32 -6.47 -6.10
N CYS A 114 11.03 -6.16 -6.27
CA CYS A 114 10.18 -5.56 -5.24
C CYS A 114 9.08 -6.58 -4.92
N LEU A 115 8.83 -6.80 -3.63
CA LEU A 115 7.82 -7.73 -3.12
C LEU A 115 6.73 -6.95 -2.39
#